data_AF-A0A645ES14-F1
#
_entry.id   AF-A0A645ES14-F1
#
_cell.length_a   1.000
_cell.length_b   1.000
_cell.length_c   1.000
_cell.angle_alpha   90.00
_cell.angle_beta   90.00
_cell.angle_gamma   90.00
#
_symmetry.space_group_name_H-M   'P 1'
#
loop_
_entity.id
_entity.type
_entity.pdbx_description
1 polymer ?
#
loop_
_entity_poly.entity_id
_entity_poly.type
_entity_poly.pdbx_seq_one_letter_code
_entity_poly.pdbx_strand_id
1 'polypeptide(L)'
;MKIDPKAIGVGQYQHDVTPKKLDESLKGIVEDCVNNVGVDLNVATPALLSYISGINSTIAQNIVAHREEIGKFKSRKELLKVKRLGNKAYEQCAGFLRVMESKEPLDNTSVHPESYEAAKKLISMLGYSDDDLRKNRLSDIDTKIEAIGIEKLSKDLEIGVPTLLDIIKEIKKPGRDPREELPKPIFKTGVMELSQLKPGMMLMGTVRNVSDFGAFVDIGVHQDGLVHKSQLSDRFVKHPLDVVKVGDIVEVRVLEVDEKRNRISLSMKKES
;
A
#
# COMPACT_ATOMS: atom_id res chain seq x y z
N MET A 1 -5.52 -1.61 -12.83
CA MET A 1 -5.48 -3.01 -13.29
C MET A 1 -6.04 -3.10 -14.69
N LYS A 2 -5.18 -3.28 -15.71
CA LYS A 2 -5.57 -3.51 -17.12
C LYS A 2 -4.86 -4.72 -17.74
N ILE A 3 -4.01 -5.39 -16.96
CA ILE A 3 -3.13 -6.46 -17.40
C ILE A 3 -3.57 -7.72 -16.65
N ASP A 4 -3.66 -8.83 -17.36
CA ASP A 4 -3.91 -10.14 -16.76
C ASP A 4 -2.81 -10.44 -15.71
N PRO A 5 -3.16 -10.84 -14.47
CA PRO A 5 -2.17 -11.13 -13.44
C PRO A 5 -1.06 -12.09 -13.89
N LYS A 6 -1.34 -13.05 -14.79
CA LYS A 6 -0.33 -13.99 -15.32
C LYS A 6 0.67 -13.34 -16.28
N ALA A 7 0.29 -12.23 -16.89
CA ALA A 7 1.17 -11.45 -17.77
C ALA A 7 2.11 -10.54 -16.96
N ILE A 8 1.87 -10.40 -15.65
CA ILE A 8 2.84 -9.80 -14.73
C ILE A 8 3.91 -10.86 -14.48
N GLY A 9 5.13 -10.63 -14.96
CA GLY A 9 6.26 -11.54 -14.75
C GLY A 9 6.57 -11.71 -13.26
N VAL A 10 6.04 -12.76 -12.64
CA VAL A 10 6.07 -12.97 -11.18
C VAL A 10 7.22 -13.90 -10.73
N GLY A 11 7.96 -14.51 -11.67
CA GLY A 11 9.12 -15.35 -11.37
C GLY A 11 9.83 -15.92 -12.60
N GLN A 12 11.08 -16.37 -12.42
CA GLN A 12 11.94 -16.89 -13.49
C GLN A 12 11.36 -18.14 -14.21
N TYR A 13 10.61 -18.97 -13.49
CA TYR A 13 10.03 -20.23 -14.00
C TYR A 13 8.49 -20.22 -14.00
N GLN A 14 7.86 -19.05 -14.13
CA GLN A 14 6.39 -18.94 -14.12
C GLN A 14 5.69 -19.79 -15.20
N HIS A 15 6.40 -20.14 -16.27
CA HIS A 15 5.93 -20.99 -17.37
C HIS A 15 5.93 -22.49 -17.02
N ASP A 16 6.66 -22.90 -15.99
CA ASP A 16 6.77 -24.30 -15.55
C ASP A 16 5.68 -24.69 -14.54
N VAL A 17 4.87 -23.71 -14.11
CA VAL A 17 3.78 -23.89 -13.15
C VAL A 17 2.47 -24.15 -13.90
N THR A 18 1.58 -24.97 -13.34
CA THR A 18 0.26 -25.21 -13.93
C THR A 18 -0.51 -23.88 -14.10
N PRO A 19 -0.87 -23.48 -15.34
CA PRO A 19 -1.43 -22.15 -15.61
C PRO A 19 -2.71 -21.82 -14.85
N LYS A 20 -3.49 -22.84 -14.48
CA LYS A 20 -4.72 -22.70 -13.69
C LYS A 20 -4.44 -22.39 -12.21
N LYS A 21 -3.48 -23.10 -11.58
CA LYS A 21 -3.10 -22.86 -10.18
C LYS A 21 -2.43 -21.51 -10.00
N LEU A 22 -1.59 -21.13 -10.98
CA LEU A 22 -0.98 -19.80 -11.02
C LEU A 22 -2.05 -18.70 -11.12
N ASP A 23 -3.08 -18.90 -11.95
CA ASP A 23 -4.23 -17.98 -12.05
C ASP A 23 -4.92 -17.77 -10.71
N GLU A 24 -5.33 -18.87 -10.09
CA GLU A 24 -6.13 -18.86 -8.87
C GLU A 24 -5.36 -18.18 -7.74
N SER A 25 -4.05 -18.46 -7.63
CA SER A 25 -3.19 -17.84 -6.63
C SER A 25 -2.98 -16.34 -6.89
N LEU A 26 -2.67 -15.94 -8.13
CA LEU A 26 -2.46 -14.54 -8.46
C LEU A 26 -3.75 -13.73 -8.33
N LYS A 27 -4.87 -14.31 -8.74
CA LYS A 27 -6.20 -13.71 -8.60
C LYS A 27 -6.53 -13.48 -7.12
N GLY A 28 -6.29 -14.46 -6.25
CA GLY A 28 -6.49 -14.30 -4.81
C GLY A 28 -5.67 -13.16 -4.23
N ILE A 29 -4.38 -13.06 -4.58
CA ILE A 29 -3.51 -11.95 -4.14
C ILE A 29 -4.05 -10.60 -4.62
N VAL A 30 -4.51 -10.53 -5.88
CA VAL A 30 -5.08 -9.31 -6.44
C VAL A 30 -6.36 -8.91 -5.71
N GLU A 31 -7.24 -9.86 -5.42
CA GLU A 31 -8.45 -9.63 -4.62
C GLU A 31 -8.07 -9.09 -3.23
N ASP A 32 -7.15 -9.74 -2.52
CA ASP A 32 -6.70 -9.31 -1.19
C ASP A 32 -6.15 -7.87 -1.22
N CYS A 33 -5.29 -7.55 -2.19
CA CYS A 33 -4.74 -6.21 -2.33
C CYS A 33 -5.83 -5.17 -2.63
N VAL A 34 -6.76 -5.46 -3.54
CA VAL A 34 -7.82 -4.53 -3.94
C VAL A 34 -8.78 -4.27 -2.79
N ASN A 35 -9.20 -5.31 -2.06
CA ASN A 35 -10.11 -5.18 -0.93
C ASN A 35 -9.44 -4.49 0.26
N ASN A 36 -8.14 -4.73 0.53
CA ASN A 36 -7.41 -4.04 1.59
C ASN A 36 -7.22 -2.54 1.29
N VAL A 37 -6.91 -2.19 0.03
CA VAL A 37 -6.78 -0.77 -0.37
C VAL A 37 -8.13 -0.09 -0.39
N GLY A 38 -9.19 -0.78 -0.80
CA GLY A 38 -10.50 -0.20 -1.09
C GLY A 38 -10.51 0.59 -2.41
N VAL A 39 -11.71 0.82 -2.94
CA VAL A 39 -11.88 1.35 -4.30
C VAL A 39 -12.92 2.47 -4.31
N ASP A 40 -12.60 3.61 -4.92
CA ASP A 40 -13.57 4.69 -5.13
C ASP A 40 -14.56 4.33 -6.24
N LEU A 41 -15.84 4.28 -5.86
CA LEU A 41 -16.94 3.90 -6.74
C LEU A 41 -17.09 4.82 -7.97
N ASN A 42 -16.78 6.11 -7.81
CA ASN A 42 -16.94 7.11 -8.87
C ASN A 42 -15.76 7.15 -9.84
N VAL A 43 -14.62 6.55 -9.50
CA VAL A 43 -13.40 6.55 -10.34
C VAL A 43 -13.10 5.16 -10.90
N ALA A 44 -13.50 4.10 -10.21
CA ALA A 44 -13.11 2.73 -10.55
C ALA A 44 -13.51 2.29 -11.95
N THR A 45 -12.65 1.46 -12.55
CA THR A 45 -12.95 0.76 -13.80
C THR A 45 -13.69 -0.55 -13.53
N PRO A 46 -14.43 -1.10 -14.51
CA PRO A 46 -15.09 -2.41 -14.35
C PRO A 46 -14.11 -3.52 -13.96
N ALA A 47 -12.90 -3.52 -14.54
CA ALA A 47 -11.87 -4.49 -14.23
C ALA A 47 -11.35 -4.40 -12.78
N LEU A 48 -11.34 -3.21 -12.18
CA LEU A 48 -10.96 -3.06 -10.77
C LEU A 48 -12.10 -3.52 -9.85
N LEU A 49 -13.34 -3.16 -10.19
CA LEU A 49 -14.52 -3.55 -9.42
C LEU A 49 -14.75 -5.06 -9.39
N SER A 50 -14.37 -5.80 -10.44
CA SER A 50 -14.53 -7.27 -10.49
C SER A 50 -13.66 -8.04 -9.50
N TYR A 51 -12.71 -7.39 -8.83
CA TYR A 51 -11.90 -7.98 -7.75
C TYR A 51 -12.41 -7.63 -6.35
N ILE A 52 -13.50 -6.86 -6.25
CA ILE A 52 -14.13 -6.55 -4.97
C ILE A 52 -15.01 -7.72 -4.54
N SER A 53 -14.95 -8.06 -3.25
CA SER A 53 -15.79 -9.12 -2.67
C SER A 53 -17.26 -8.89 -3.01
N GLY A 54 -17.94 -9.94 -3.49
CA GLY A 54 -19.35 -9.86 -3.89
C GLY A 54 -19.64 -9.23 -5.25
N ILE A 55 -18.63 -8.76 -6.00
CA ILE A 55 -18.79 -8.18 -7.34
C ILE A 55 -18.15 -9.06 -8.40
N ASN A 56 -18.96 -9.51 -9.37
CA ASN A 56 -18.46 -10.19 -10.57
C ASN A 56 -18.40 -9.22 -11.76
N SER A 57 -17.85 -9.68 -12.90
CA SER A 57 -17.69 -8.86 -14.11
C SER A 57 -19.00 -8.24 -14.62
N THR A 58 -20.13 -8.92 -14.44
CA THR A 58 -21.45 -8.40 -14.86
C THR A 58 -21.91 -7.27 -13.95
N ILE A 59 -21.79 -7.45 -12.63
CA ILE A 59 -22.16 -6.42 -11.64
C ILE A 59 -21.22 -5.21 -11.79
N ALA A 60 -19.92 -5.43 -12.00
CA ALA A 60 -18.95 -4.37 -12.22
C ALA A 60 -19.31 -3.49 -13.44
N GLN A 61 -19.73 -4.10 -14.55
CA GLN A 61 -20.23 -3.37 -15.72
C GLN A 61 -21.52 -2.59 -15.39
N ASN A 62 -22.46 -3.22 -14.68
CA ASN A 62 -23.71 -2.56 -14.29
C ASN A 62 -23.48 -1.37 -13.34
N ILE A 63 -22.51 -1.45 -12.44
CA ILE A 63 -22.14 -0.34 -11.55
C ILE A 63 -21.67 0.86 -12.38
N VAL A 64 -20.79 0.63 -13.36
CA VAL A 64 -20.28 1.71 -14.22
C VAL A 64 -21.36 2.25 -15.13
N ALA A 65 -22.19 1.40 -15.73
CA ALA A 65 -23.34 1.85 -16.52
C ALA A 65 -24.31 2.70 -15.68
N HIS A 66 -24.61 2.28 -14.46
CA HIS A 66 -25.47 3.05 -13.56
C HIS A 66 -24.83 4.39 -13.16
N ARG A 67 -23.51 4.41 -12.92
CA ARG A 67 -22.75 5.64 -12.68
C ARG A 67 -22.89 6.61 -13.86
N GLU A 68 -22.77 6.12 -15.09
CA GLU A 68 -22.91 6.94 -16.29
C GLU A 68 -24.34 7.50 -16.46
N GLU A 69 -25.37 6.74 -16.06
CA GLU A 69 -26.77 7.18 -16.09
C GLU A 69 -27.08 8.29 -15.06
N ILE A 70 -26.59 8.13 -13.81
CA ILE A 70 -26.89 9.07 -12.71
C ILE A 70 -25.82 10.17 -12.55
N GLY A 71 -24.73 10.08 -13.31
CA GLY A 71 -23.53 10.93 -13.24
C GLY A 71 -22.53 10.49 -12.16
N LYS A 72 -22.92 10.51 -10.89
CA LYS A 72 -22.07 10.07 -9.78
C LYS A 72 -22.89 9.52 -8.62
N PHE A 73 -22.33 8.50 -7.96
CA PHE A 73 -22.86 7.99 -6.70
C PHE A 73 -22.64 9.02 -5.59
N LYS A 74 -23.70 9.29 -4.83
CA LYS A 74 -23.69 10.21 -3.67
C LYS A 74 -23.65 9.48 -2.34
N SER A 75 -23.91 8.18 -2.33
CA SER A 75 -23.81 7.33 -1.15
C SER A 75 -23.64 5.86 -1.53
N ARG A 76 -23.13 5.03 -0.61
CA ARG A 76 -23.08 3.58 -0.83
C ARG A 76 -24.45 2.97 -1.04
N LYS A 77 -25.49 3.50 -0.38
CA LYS A 77 -26.87 2.97 -0.45
C LYS A 77 -27.45 2.99 -1.88
N GLU A 78 -26.94 3.85 -2.75
CA GLU A 78 -27.34 3.89 -4.16
C GLU A 78 -26.91 2.63 -4.93
N LEU A 79 -25.95 1.84 -4.42
CA LEU A 79 -25.58 0.54 -5.00
C LEU A 79 -26.76 -0.44 -5.04
N LEU A 80 -27.70 -0.34 -4.10
CA LEU A 80 -28.91 -1.18 -4.08
C LEU A 80 -29.83 -0.92 -5.28
N LYS A 81 -29.65 0.18 -6.01
CA LYS A 81 -30.37 0.50 -7.25
C LYS A 81 -29.70 -0.09 -8.49
N VAL A 82 -28.48 -0.60 -8.36
CA VAL A 82 -27.73 -1.19 -9.47
C VAL A 82 -28.35 -2.52 -9.87
N LYS A 83 -28.56 -2.70 -11.17
CA LYS A 83 -29.13 -3.92 -11.74
C LYS A 83 -28.31 -5.15 -11.33
N ARG A 84 -28.99 -6.19 -10.85
CA ARG A 84 -28.42 -7.48 -10.39
C ARG A 84 -27.51 -7.39 -9.14
N LEU A 85 -27.44 -6.25 -8.47
CA LEU A 85 -26.78 -6.10 -7.17
C LEU A 85 -27.85 -6.23 -6.07
N GLY A 86 -27.92 -7.40 -5.44
CA GLY A 86 -28.86 -7.67 -4.34
C GLY A 86 -28.27 -7.35 -2.96
N ASN A 87 -29.11 -7.41 -1.92
CA ASN A 87 -28.71 -7.09 -0.53
C ASN A 87 -27.48 -7.87 -0.05
N LYS A 88 -27.38 -9.17 -0.36
CA LYS A 88 -26.21 -9.98 0.01
C LYS A 88 -24.93 -9.54 -0.71
N ALA A 89 -25.02 -9.18 -1.98
CA ALA A 89 -23.88 -8.67 -2.73
C ALA A 89 -23.45 -7.29 -2.19
N TYR A 90 -24.43 -6.44 -1.83
CA TYR A 90 -24.20 -5.16 -1.19
C TYR A 90 -23.46 -5.30 0.15
N GLU A 91 -23.93 -6.19 1.02
CA GLU A 91 -23.29 -6.50 2.31
C GLU A 91 -21.85 -7.00 2.15
N GLN A 92 -21.56 -7.78 1.10
CA GLN A 92 -20.19 -8.25 0.87
C GLN A 92 -19.27 -7.16 0.30
N CYS A 93 -19.79 -6.21 -0.48
CA CYS A 93 -18.96 -5.25 -1.20
C CYS A 93 -18.86 -3.87 -0.53
N ALA A 94 -19.86 -3.47 0.26
CA ALA A 94 -20.02 -2.08 0.67
C ALA A 94 -18.85 -1.56 1.53
N GLY A 95 -18.22 -2.40 2.34
CA GLY A 95 -17.06 -2.02 3.16
C GLY A 95 -15.80 -1.70 2.36
N PHE A 96 -15.70 -2.24 1.15
CA PHE A 96 -14.53 -2.08 0.27
C PHE A 96 -14.69 -0.94 -0.75
N LEU A 97 -15.91 -0.40 -0.90
CA LEU A 97 -16.23 0.66 -1.86
C LEU A 97 -16.32 2.00 -1.15
N ARG A 98 -15.66 3.04 -1.66
CA ARG A 98 -15.68 4.38 -1.06
C ARG A 98 -16.42 5.38 -1.94
N VAL A 99 -17.04 6.38 -1.31
CA VAL A 99 -17.67 7.52 -1.97
C VAL A 99 -17.16 8.79 -1.31
N MET A 100 -16.08 9.37 -1.85
CA MET A 100 -15.34 10.49 -1.21
C MET A 100 -16.23 11.72 -0.96
N GLU A 101 -17.14 12.03 -1.88
CA GLU A 101 -18.02 13.21 -1.80
C GLU A 101 -19.37 12.93 -1.12
N SER A 102 -19.50 11.81 -0.40
CA SER A 102 -20.77 11.43 0.24
C SER A 102 -21.19 12.42 1.34
N LYS A 103 -22.52 12.57 1.50
CA LYS A 103 -23.14 13.24 2.65
C LYS A 103 -23.04 12.44 3.94
N GLU A 104 -22.68 11.17 3.85
CA GLU A 104 -22.31 10.32 4.98
C GLU A 104 -20.77 10.24 5.05
N PRO A 105 -20.11 10.82 6.07
CA PRO A 105 -18.64 10.81 6.14
C PRO A 105 -18.06 9.38 6.21
N LEU A 106 -18.80 8.44 6.80
CA LEU A 106 -18.39 7.04 6.92
C LEU A 106 -18.30 6.32 5.56
N ASP A 107 -18.98 6.80 4.52
CA ASP A 107 -18.86 6.24 3.16
C ASP A 107 -17.45 6.46 2.56
N ASN A 108 -16.64 7.36 3.14
CA ASN A 108 -15.24 7.55 2.77
C ASN A 108 -14.26 6.72 3.63
N THR A 109 -14.77 5.91 4.56
CA THR A 109 -13.96 5.03 5.44
C THR A 109 -14.13 3.57 5.04
N SER A 110 -13.37 2.64 5.62
CA SER A 110 -13.61 1.20 5.43
C SER A 110 -14.63 0.64 6.45
N VAL A 111 -15.26 1.50 7.27
CA VAL A 111 -16.35 1.11 8.17
C VAL A 111 -17.51 0.58 7.35
N HIS A 112 -17.97 -0.63 7.67
CA HIS A 112 -19.09 -1.25 6.97
C HIS A 112 -20.44 -0.58 7.35
N PRO A 113 -21.41 -0.44 6.42
CA PRO A 113 -22.73 0.14 6.71
C PRO A 113 -23.49 -0.47 7.89
N GLU A 114 -23.26 -1.75 8.21
CA GLU A 114 -23.85 -2.40 9.38
C GLU A 114 -23.39 -1.76 10.71
N SER A 115 -22.20 -1.17 10.71
CA SER A 115 -21.56 -0.56 11.87
C SER A 115 -21.77 0.95 11.94
N TYR A 116 -22.58 1.55 11.06
CA TYR A 116 -22.77 3.01 11.03
C TYR A 116 -23.45 3.53 12.30
N GLU A 117 -24.45 2.81 12.80
CA GLU A 117 -25.12 3.16 14.06
C GLU A 117 -24.12 3.19 15.22
N ALA A 118 -23.27 2.15 15.33
CA ALA A 118 -22.25 2.07 16.37
C ALA A 118 -21.17 3.17 16.20
N ALA A 119 -20.69 3.40 14.98
CA ALA A 119 -19.70 4.44 14.68
C ALA A 119 -20.23 5.84 15.03
N LYS A 120 -21.48 6.16 14.68
CA LYS A 120 -22.11 7.44 15.01
C LYS A 120 -22.30 7.63 16.50
N LYS A 121 -22.73 6.57 17.21
CA LYS A 121 -22.84 6.59 18.68
C LYS A 121 -21.47 6.82 19.32
N LEU A 122 -20.43 6.13 18.84
CA LEU A 122 -19.05 6.30 19.33
C LEU A 122 -18.58 7.76 19.18
N ILE A 123 -18.73 8.34 17.98
CA ILE A 123 -18.35 9.73 17.69
C ILE A 123 -19.10 10.70 18.63
N SER A 124 -20.40 10.49 18.82
CA SER A 124 -21.24 11.30 19.71
C SER A 124 -20.83 11.17 21.18
N MET A 125 -20.53 9.94 21.65
CA MET A 125 -20.07 9.68 23.03
C MET A 125 -18.72 10.33 23.31
N LEU A 126 -17.86 10.40 22.29
CA LEU A 126 -16.57 11.09 22.36
C LEU A 126 -16.69 12.61 22.17
N GLY A 127 -17.91 13.13 21.96
CA GLY A 127 -18.19 14.56 21.82
C GLY A 127 -17.73 15.16 20.49
N TYR A 128 -17.63 14.35 19.43
CA TYR A 128 -17.34 14.81 18.07
C TYR A 128 -18.62 14.89 17.23
N SER A 129 -18.54 15.63 16.14
CA SER A 129 -19.59 15.73 15.13
C SER A 129 -19.19 15.09 13.81
N ASP A 130 -20.17 14.87 12.92
CA ASP A 130 -19.92 14.42 11.55
C ASP A 130 -18.99 15.39 10.78
N ASP A 131 -18.99 16.69 11.10
CA ASP A 131 -18.10 17.69 10.50
C ASP A 131 -16.64 17.52 10.99
N ASP A 132 -16.45 17.12 12.24
CA ASP A 132 -15.12 16.81 12.79
C ASP A 132 -14.53 15.59 12.09
N LEU A 133 -15.35 14.57 11.83
CA LEU A 133 -14.95 13.40 11.03
C LEU A 133 -14.56 13.80 9.61
N ARG A 134 -15.37 14.64 8.93
CA ARG A 134 -15.07 15.13 7.56
C ARG A 134 -13.78 15.90 7.47
N LYS A 135 -13.51 16.76 8.45
CA LYS A 135 -12.32 17.63 8.48
C LYS A 135 -11.12 16.99 9.16
N ASN A 136 -11.24 15.71 9.54
CA ASN A 136 -10.21 14.94 10.23
C ASN A 136 -9.72 15.63 11.53
N ARG A 137 -10.66 16.16 12.32
CA ARG A 137 -10.41 16.92 13.56
C ARG A 137 -10.58 16.05 14.81
N LEU A 138 -9.84 14.95 14.86
CA LEU A 138 -9.95 13.93 15.91
C LEU A 138 -8.63 13.76 16.67
N SER A 139 -7.99 14.88 17.03
CA SER A 139 -6.63 14.90 17.57
C SER A 139 -6.48 14.22 18.94
N ASP A 140 -7.52 14.25 19.76
CA ASP A 140 -7.54 13.79 21.16
C ASP A 140 -8.40 12.53 21.37
N ILE A 141 -8.71 11.83 20.28
CA ILE A 141 -9.60 10.67 20.29
C ILE A 141 -9.03 9.52 21.15
N ASP A 142 -7.72 9.29 21.10
CA ASP A 142 -7.04 8.25 21.89
C ASP A 142 -7.20 8.52 23.39
N THR A 143 -6.94 9.75 23.83
CA THR A 143 -7.08 10.16 25.22
C THR A 143 -8.52 10.00 25.73
N LYS A 144 -9.51 10.35 24.90
CA LYS A 144 -10.92 10.18 25.27
C LYS A 144 -11.33 8.71 25.37
N ILE A 145 -10.83 7.87 24.48
CA ILE A 145 -11.06 6.41 24.52
C ILE A 145 -10.43 5.81 25.77
N GLU A 146 -9.19 6.18 26.10
CA GLU A 146 -8.50 5.72 27.31
C GLU A 146 -9.24 6.12 28.58
N ALA A 147 -9.80 7.34 28.63
CA ALA A 147 -10.56 7.83 29.78
C ALA A 147 -11.87 7.06 30.03
N ILE A 148 -12.55 6.58 28.97
CA ILE A 148 -13.80 5.81 29.10
C ILE A 148 -13.52 4.31 29.26
N GLY A 149 -12.52 3.80 28.55
CA GLY A 149 -12.14 2.40 28.46
C GLY A 149 -12.80 1.66 27.28
N ILE A 150 -11.99 0.89 26.56
CA ILE A 150 -12.39 0.13 25.36
C ILE A 150 -13.49 -0.89 25.69
N GLU A 151 -13.38 -1.61 26.80
CA GLU A 151 -14.39 -2.61 27.19
C GLU A 151 -15.75 -1.99 27.50
N LYS A 152 -15.76 -0.80 28.10
CA LYS A 152 -17.00 -0.08 28.40
C LYS A 152 -17.66 0.40 27.12
N LEU A 153 -16.88 1.02 26.22
CA LEU A 153 -17.36 1.45 24.91
C LEU A 153 -17.91 0.26 24.09
N SER A 154 -17.24 -0.89 24.11
CA SER A 154 -17.69 -2.11 23.43
C SER A 154 -19.06 -2.58 23.94
N LYS A 155 -19.28 -2.54 25.26
CA LYS A 155 -20.58 -2.88 25.86
C LYS A 155 -21.66 -1.86 25.54
N ASP A 156 -21.36 -0.57 25.67
CA ASP A 156 -22.32 0.52 25.45
C ASP A 156 -22.76 0.61 23.97
N LEU A 157 -21.87 0.21 23.04
CA LEU A 157 -22.13 0.19 21.61
C LEU A 157 -22.66 -1.15 21.10
N GLU A 158 -22.75 -2.18 21.96
CA GLU A 158 -23.19 -3.54 21.63
C GLU A 158 -22.39 -4.18 20.48
N ILE A 159 -21.10 -3.88 20.38
CA ILE A 159 -20.18 -4.42 19.36
C ILE A 159 -18.99 -5.12 20.01
N GLY A 160 -18.40 -6.09 19.30
CA GLY A 160 -17.17 -6.73 19.74
C GLY A 160 -15.98 -5.77 19.79
N VAL A 161 -15.05 -6.01 20.72
CA VAL A 161 -13.80 -5.25 20.85
C VAL A 161 -13.01 -5.18 19.52
N PRO A 162 -12.86 -6.26 18.72
CA PRO A 162 -12.16 -6.18 17.45
C PRO A 162 -12.81 -5.17 16.49
N THR A 163 -14.14 -5.22 16.35
CA THR A 163 -14.91 -4.30 15.50
C THR A 163 -14.77 -2.86 15.98
N LEU A 164 -14.80 -2.63 17.29
CA LEU A 164 -14.59 -1.30 17.86
C LEU A 164 -13.21 -0.74 17.50
N LEU A 165 -12.15 -1.55 17.64
CA LEU A 165 -10.78 -1.15 17.29
C LEU A 165 -10.64 -0.81 15.80
N ASP A 166 -11.26 -1.61 14.93
CA ASP A 166 -11.27 -1.35 13.49
C ASP A 166 -11.99 -0.04 13.17
N ILE A 167 -13.17 0.19 13.76
CA ILE A 167 -13.91 1.45 13.61
C ILE A 167 -13.06 2.64 14.06
N ILE A 168 -12.42 2.56 15.23
CA ILE A 168 -11.54 3.63 15.75
C ILE A 168 -10.41 3.91 14.76
N LYS A 169 -9.75 2.86 14.27
CA LYS A 169 -8.63 2.98 13.33
C LYS A 169 -9.04 3.67 12.02
N GLU A 170 -10.22 3.34 11.51
CA GLU A 170 -10.76 3.91 10.28
C GLU A 170 -11.22 5.38 10.45
N ILE A 171 -11.91 5.69 11.55
CA ILE A 171 -12.39 7.04 11.86
C ILE A 171 -11.20 7.99 12.09
N LYS A 172 -10.09 7.53 12.66
CA LYS A 172 -8.86 8.33 12.87
C LYS A 172 -8.18 8.79 11.57
N LYS A 173 -8.35 8.05 10.48
CA LYS A 173 -7.72 8.32 9.19
C LYS A 173 -8.70 7.95 8.06
N PRO A 174 -9.78 8.73 7.86
CA PRO A 174 -10.77 8.43 6.85
C PRO A 174 -10.13 8.47 5.45
N GLY A 175 -10.39 7.44 4.63
CA GLY A 175 -9.84 7.34 3.29
C GLY A 175 -8.34 7.03 3.24
N ARG A 176 -7.74 6.53 4.33
CA ARG A 176 -6.34 6.12 4.39
C ARG A 176 -6.02 5.17 3.25
N ASP A 177 -5.00 5.52 2.48
CA ASP A 177 -4.40 4.62 1.51
C ASP A 177 -3.33 3.78 2.21
N PRO A 178 -3.50 2.45 2.35
CA PRO A 178 -2.49 1.60 2.99
C PRO A 178 -1.16 1.59 2.23
N ARG A 179 -1.12 2.10 0.99
CA ARG A 179 0.11 2.25 0.21
C ARG A 179 1.02 3.36 0.71
N GLU A 180 0.51 4.35 1.46
CA GLU A 180 1.34 5.45 1.97
C GLU A 180 2.39 4.99 2.99
N GLU A 181 2.15 3.87 3.65
CA GLU A 181 3.06 3.28 4.64
C GLU A 181 4.06 2.30 4.02
N LEU A 182 3.89 1.97 2.73
CA LEU A 182 4.87 1.18 2.01
C LEU A 182 6.11 2.03 1.75
N PRO A 183 7.32 1.45 1.83
CA PRO A 183 8.52 2.15 1.42
C PRO A 183 8.32 2.67 0.00
N LYS A 184 8.52 3.99 -0.18
CA LYS A 184 8.32 4.62 -1.48
C LYS A 184 9.20 3.89 -2.50
N PRO A 185 8.66 3.57 -3.70
CA PRO A 185 9.47 2.96 -4.74
C PRO A 185 10.67 3.86 -4.99
N ILE A 186 11.86 3.30 -4.81
CA ILE A 186 13.10 3.98 -5.08
C ILE A 186 13.17 4.07 -6.60
N PHE A 187 12.83 5.25 -7.13
CA PHE A 187 13.08 5.53 -8.53
C PHE A 187 14.59 5.41 -8.72
N LYS A 188 15.04 4.47 -9.55
CA LYS A 188 16.36 4.59 -10.16
C LYS A 188 16.32 5.91 -10.93
N THR A 189 16.77 6.99 -10.31
CA THR A 189 17.05 8.25 -11.00
C THR A 189 17.89 7.89 -12.21
N GLY A 190 17.46 8.38 -13.37
CA GLY A 190 17.73 7.82 -14.70
C GLY A 190 19.17 7.37 -14.91
N VAL A 191 19.32 6.37 -15.78
CA VAL A 191 20.60 5.84 -16.29
C VAL A 191 21.65 6.95 -16.31
N MET A 192 22.53 6.94 -15.32
CA MET A 192 23.61 7.92 -15.22
C MET A 192 24.77 7.36 -16.02
N GLU A 193 25.36 8.19 -16.89
CA GLU A 193 26.61 7.84 -17.54
C GLU A 193 27.76 7.94 -16.53
N LEU A 194 28.82 7.14 -16.72
CA LEU A 194 29.99 7.13 -15.82
C LEU A 194 30.57 8.55 -15.63
N SER A 195 30.53 9.37 -16.68
CA SER A 195 31.01 10.75 -16.72
C SER A 195 30.21 11.74 -15.86
N GLN A 196 29.03 11.35 -15.39
CA GLN A 196 28.18 12.16 -14.53
C GLN A 196 28.41 11.87 -13.04
N LEU A 197 29.13 10.78 -12.71
CA LEU A 197 29.47 10.44 -11.34
C LEU A 197 30.58 11.35 -10.82
N LYS A 198 30.30 12.03 -9.70
CA LYS A 198 31.29 12.82 -8.98
C LYS A 198 31.58 12.18 -7.63
N PRO A 199 32.85 12.16 -7.18
CA PRO A 199 33.19 11.85 -5.79
C PRO A 199 32.34 12.68 -4.83
N GLY A 200 31.82 12.03 -3.78
CA GLY A 200 30.97 12.62 -2.76
C GLY A 200 29.46 12.44 -2.97
N MET A 201 29.02 12.02 -4.16
CA MET A 201 27.60 11.78 -4.42
C MET A 201 27.06 10.59 -3.61
N MET A 202 25.86 10.75 -3.06
CA MET A 202 25.10 9.70 -2.38
C MET A 202 24.08 9.12 -3.37
N LEU A 203 24.08 7.80 -3.50
CA LEU A 203 23.25 7.06 -4.43
C LEU A 203 22.67 5.84 -3.74
N MET A 204 21.48 5.40 -4.18
CA MET A 204 20.97 4.09 -3.80
C MET A 204 21.34 3.08 -4.87
N GLY A 205 21.83 1.91 -4.45
CA GLY A 205 22.21 0.85 -5.35
C GLY A 205 21.80 -0.52 -4.83
N THR A 206 21.78 -1.51 -5.71
CA THR A 206 21.42 -2.89 -5.37
C THR A 206 22.66 -3.76 -5.35
N VAL A 207 22.85 -4.53 -4.28
CA VAL A 207 23.98 -5.47 -4.17
C VAL A 207 23.81 -6.59 -5.21
N ARG A 208 24.72 -6.63 -6.19
CA ARG A 208 24.76 -7.66 -7.24
C ARG A 208 25.50 -8.91 -6.79
N ASN A 209 26.58 -8.73 -6.05
CA ASN A 209 27.45 -9.81 -5.63
C ASN A 209 28.20 -9.45 -4.34
N VAL A 210 28.52 -10.45 -3.53
CA VAL A 210 29.29 -10.30 -2.30
C VAL A 210 30.50 -11.24 -2.38
N SER A 211 31.67 -10.71 -2.06
CA SER A 211 32.96 -11.41 -2.09
C SER A 211 33.71 -11.20 -0.78
N ASP A 212 34.78 -11.97 -0.54
CA ASP A 212 35.55 -11.88 0.72
C ASP A 212 36.22 -10.51 0.96
N PHE A 213 36.44 -9.74 -0.10
CA PHE A 213 37.06 -8.41 -0.02
C PHE A 213 36.06 -7.25 -0.05
N GLY A 214 34.76 -7.51 -0.29
CA GLY A 214 33.76 -6.46 -0.39
C GLY A 214 32.48 -6.87 -1.13
N ALA A 215 31.61 -5.90 -1.39
CA ALA A 215 30.36 -6.08 -2.11
C ALA A 215 30.32 -5.23 -3.39
N PHE A 216 29.74 -5.79 -4.45
CA PHE A 216 29.51 -5.11 -5.73
C PHE A 216 28.07 -4.60 -5.76
N VAL A 217 27.92 -3.30 -6.02
CA VAL A 217 26.64 -2.59 -5.97
C VAL A 217 26.36 -1.93 -7.31
N ASP A 218 25.21 -2.26 -7.90
CA ASP A 218 24.68 -1.64 -9.11
C ASP A 218 23.99 -0.32 -8.74
N ILE A 219 24.61 0.80 -9.13
CA ILE A 219 24.09 2.16 -8.95
C ILE A 219 23.43 2.72 -10.22
N GLY A 220 23.22 1.89 -11.26
CA GLY A 220 22.50 2.28 -12.48
C GLY A 220 23.36 2.89 -13.59
N VAL A 221 24.69 2.70 -13.55
CA VAL A 221 25.65 3.28 -14.53
C VAL A 221 26.28 2.24 -15.47
N HIS A 222 25.60 1.11 -15.68
CA HIS A 222 26.09 -0.06 -16.44
C HIS A 222 27.37 -0.73 -15.92
N GLN A 223 28.03 -0.14 -14.92
CA GLN A 223 29.22 -0.64 -14.25
C GLN A 223 28.96 -0.76 -12.74
N ASP A 224 29.30 -1.92 -12.18
CA ASP A 224 29.15 -2.17 -10.74
C ASP A 224 30.25 -1.42 -9.96
N GLY A 225 29.84 -0.77 -8.88
CA GLY A 225 30.77 -0.15 -7.94
C GLY A 225 31.17 -1.11 -6.82
N LEU A 226 32.42 -1.03 -6.38
CA LEU A 226 32.96 -1.89 -5.32
C LEU A 226 32.93 -1.17 -3.98
N VAL A 227 32.22 -1.72 -3.02
CA VAL A 227 32.32 -1.37 -1.59
C VAL A 227 33.32 -2.32 -0.94
N HIS A 228 34.51 -1.82 -0.61
CA HIS A 228 35.51 -2.62 0.09
C HIS A 228 35.03 -3.00 1.50
N LYS A 229 35.47 -4.13 2.06
CA LYS A 229 35.04 -4.61 3.38
C LYS A 229 35.18 -3.58 4.51
N SER A 230 36.20 -2.72 4.43
CA SER A 230 36.46 -1.65 5.40
C SER A 230 35.52 -0.44 5.27
N GLN A 231 34.71 -0.41 4.21
CA GLN A 231 33.76 0.64 3.87
C GLN A 231 32.30 0.14 3.93
N LEU A 232 32.05 -1.13 4.31
CA LEU A 232 30.70 -1.69 4.45
C LEU A 232 29.95 -1.20 5.68
N SER A 233 30.67 -0.90 6.77
CA SER A 233 30.08 -0.49 8.05
C SER A 233 31.08 0.29 8.89
N ASP A 234 30.59 1.11 9.81
CA ASP A 234 31.39 1.82 10.81
C ASP A 234 32.00 0.89 11.86
N ARG A 235 31.51 -0.36 11.96
CA ARG A 235 32.00 -1.40 12.86
C ARG A 235 32.94 -2.35 12.13
N PHE A 236 33.77 -3.08 12.88
CA PHE A 236 34.64 -4.12 12.30
C PHE A 236 33.80 -5.25 11.70
N VAL A 237 33.95 -5.48 10.40
CA VAL A 237 33.25 -6.52 9.65
C VAL A 237 34.15 -7.74 9.51
N LYS A 238 33.75 -8.89 10.08
CA LYS A 238 34.46 -10.18 9.91
C LYS A 238 34.22 -10.77 8.52
N HIS A 239 32.95 -10.91 8.12
CA HIS A 239 32.58 -11.34 6.78
C HIS A 239 31.57 -10.37 6.14
N PRO A 240 31.76 -9.94 4.88
CA PRO A 240 30.82 -9.06 4.18
C PRO A 240 29.38 -9.57 4.13
N LEU A 241 29.20 -10.89 4.12
CA LEU A 241 27.90 -11.57 4.14
C LEU A 241 27.11 -11.34 5.44
N ASP A 242 27.76 -10.94 6.53
CA ASP A 242 27.10 -10.60 7.80
C ASP A 242 26.41 -9.23 7.73
N VAL A 243 26.79 -8.39 6.77
CA VAL A 243 26.35 -6.99 6.66
C VAL A 243 25.43 -6.77 5.48
N VAL A 244 25.69 -7.43 4.35
CA VAL A 244 24.93 -7.25 3.10
C VAL A 244 24.66 -8.59 2.42
N LYS A 245 23.49 -8.70 1.81
CA LYS A 245 23.07 -9.84 0.98
C LYS A 245 22.87 -9.42 -0.47
N VAL A 246 23.00 -10.38 -1.38
CA VAL A 246 22.68 -10.16 -2.79
C VAL A 246 21.20 -9.81 -2.92
N GLY A 247 20.90 -8.72 -3.62
CA GLY A 247 19.56 -8.16 -3.77
C GLY A 247 19.21 -7.05 -2.76
N ASP A 248 20.03 -6.83 -1.73
CA ASP A 248 19.79 -5.75 -0.78
C ASP A 248 19.92 -4.37 -1.47
N ILE A 249 19.05 -3.46 -1.07
CA ILE A 249 19.12 -2.06 -1.51
C ILE A 249 19.87 -1.28 -0.43
N VAL A 250 20.99 -0.69 -0.83
CA VAL A 250 21.94 -0.03 0.06
C VAL A 250 22.17 1.40 -0.38
N GLU A 251 22.35 2.29 0.59
CA GLU A 251 22.81 3.65 0.35
C GLU A 251 24.34 3.66 0.28
N VAL A 252 24.90 4.20 -0.79
CA VAL A 252 26.33 4.21 -1.08
C VAL A 252 26.80 5.60 -1.49
N ARG A 253 27.99 5.96 -1.04
CA ARG A 253 28.70 7.17 -1.42
C ARG A 253 29.78 6.85 -2.44
N VAL A 254 29.89 7.66 -3.48
CA VAL A 254 30.99 7.60 -4.44
C VAL A 254 32.25 8.15 -3.79
N LEU A 255 33.28 7.31 -3.61
CA LEU A 255 34.60 7.75 -3.13
C LEU A 255 35.48 8.21 -4.30
N GLU A 256 35.52 7.41 -5.35
CA GLU A 256 36.41 7.61 -6.48
C GLU A 256 35.80 7.00 -7.74
N VAL A 257 36.03 7.65 -8.87
CA VAL A 257 35.63 7.19 -10.21
C VAL A 257 36.87 7.21 -11.10
N ASP A 258 37.30 6.04 -11.55
CA ASP A 258 38.39 5.89 -12.51
C ASP A 258 37.79 5.54 -13.88
N GLU A 259 37.61 6.57 -14.72
CA GLU A 259 37.08 6.43 -16.08
C GLU A 259 38.02 5.64 -17.00
N LYS A 260 39.34 5.65 -16.76
CA LYS A 260 40.30 4.93 -17.61
C LYS A 260 40.22 3.43 -17.39
N ARG A 261 39.90 3.01 -16.17
CA ARG A 261 39.79 1.60 -15.78
C ARG A 261 38.36 1.11 -15.61
N ASN A 262 37.36 1.97 -15.84
CA ASN A 262 35.94 1.70 -15.57
C ASN A 262 35.71 1.14 -14.16
N ARG A 263 36.30 1.77 -13.14
CA ARG A 263 36.15 1.35 -11.74
C ARG A 263 35.52 2.46 -10.91
N ILE A 264 34.56 2.07 -10.08
CA ILE A 264 33.90 2.96 -9.13
C ILE A 264 34.12 2.42 -7.73
N SER A 265 34.71 3.23 -6.85
CA SER A 265 34.90 2.92 -5.45
C SER A 265 33.75 3.53 -4.64
N LEU A 266 33.06 2.69 -3.87
CA LEU A 266 31.90 3.08 -3.07
C LEU A 266 32.14 2.89 -1.58
N SER A 267 31.42 3.64 -0.75
CA SER A 267 31.37 3.45 0.71
C SER A 267 29.94 3.43 1.22
N MET A 268 29.67 2.58 2.19
CA MET A 268 28.40 2.52 2.94
C MET A 268 28.51 3.14 4.34
N LYS A 269 29.67 3.72 4.67
CA LYS A 269 29.86 4.45 5.93
C LYS A 269 29.15 5.79 5.89
N LYS A 270 28.57 6.17 7.03
CA LYS A 270 28.04 7.52 7.22
C LYS A 270 29.20 8.44 7.60
N GLU A 271 29.34 9.59 6.93
CA GLU A 271 30.19 10.65 7.47
C GLU A 271 29.59 11.10 8.80
N SER A 272 30.44 11.10 9.85
CA SER A 272 30.14 11.80 11.10
C SER A 272 30.48 13.27 10.95
#